data_AF-A0A1Y0CK13-F1
#
_entry.id   AF-A0A1Y0CK13-F1
#
_cell.length_a   1.000
_cell.length_b   1.000
_cell.length_c   1.000
_cell.angle_alpha   90.00
_cell.angle_beta   90.00
_cell.angle_gamma   90.00
#
_symmetry.space_group_name_H-M   'P 1'
#
loop_
_entity.id
_entity.type
_entity.pdbx_description
1 polymer ?
#
loop_
_entity_poly.entity_id
_entity_poly.type
_entity_poly.pdbx_seq_one_letter_code
_entity_poly.pdbx_strand_id
1 'polypeptide(L)'
;MFCHKCGRKVTSDANFCFNCGANLKDDVEHNEDEWLEGRGKNKKKRFTYMPFLPPIISLVLIAGTIGWYYNHEQSVNAEVLTIKKEAEDLALQGEYDMAKEELAGAMELRPSYHVLRNNLEVVKIAEEVNGELEEVKEQIKTKKFEDAEKNLTRLREKITRLDGPLIQPLKEDVSEKDVMIKVGKINNELDQLKTVDELSRKLAVISSIPSEEGKAVKEQILNRIVQLTVEDAEEKIEQMQFTNAMTLADRGLQYAVNDKRLLSLKEKIEQARKEFEQAEFERIEKAMEAAAKEDLKNKNAALEIVNFKAEEDEVGGMTVTGEVKNIVSATVSSITVYYNILSKDKNVLDTGFTTVYPFKLEPGKKGKFEDYYYGVFEDVTVEIENITWVVEE
;
A
#
# COMPACT_ATOMS: atom_id res chain seq x y z
N MET A 1 -10.59 107.82 -26.04
CA MET A 1 -11.05 107.63 -24.65
C MET A 1 -10.41 106.36 -24.08
N PHE A 2 -10.77 105.91 -22.88
CA PHE A 2 -10.38 104.60 -22.33
C PHE A 2 -11.64 103.79 -22.02
N CYS A 3 -11.60 102.47 -22.20
CA CYS A 3 -12.76 101.61 -21.93
C CYS A 3 -12.97 101.44 -20.41
N HIS A 4 -14.16 101.79 -19.92
CA HIS A 4 -14.53 101.71 -18.50
C HIS A 4 -14.44 100.28 -17.91
N LYS A 5 -14.53 99.23 -18.75
CA LYS A 5 -14.46 97.81 -18.36
C LYS A 5 -13.05 97.20 -18.33
N CYS A 6 -12.09 97.73 -19.10
CA CYS A 6 -10.77 97.09 -19.26
C CYS A 6 -9.56 98.04 -19.34
N GLY A 7 -9.75 99.36 -19.20
CA GLY A 7 -8.67 100.34 -19.14
C GLY A 7 -7.87 100.56 -20.44
N ARG A 8 -8.11 99.79 -21.52
CA ARG A 8 -7.42 100.01 -22.81
C ARG A 8 -7.93 101.28 -23.51
N LYS A 9 -7.00 101.95 -24.21
CA LYS A 9 -7.28 103.14 -25.03
C LYS A 9 -8.14 102.74 -26.23
N VAL A 10 -9.20 103.50 -26.48
CA VAL A 10 -10.15 103.33 -27.59
C VAL A 10 -10.32 104.64 -28.34
N THR A 11 -10.65 104.57 -29.63
CA THR A 11 -10.99 105.74 -30.45
C THR A 11 -12.32 106.35 -29.98
N SER A 12 -12.60 107.60 -30.34
CA SER A 12 -13.76 108.38 -29.85
C SER A 12 -15.08 108.06 -30.56
N ASP A 13 -15.03 107.23 -31.59
CA ASP A 13 -16.11 106.84 -32.50
C ASP A 13 -16.58 105.38 -32.29
N ALA A 14 -15.79 104.55 -31.60
CA ALA A 14 -16.07 103.14 -31.39
C ALA A 14 -17.26 102.93 -30.43
N ASN A 15 -18.35 102.35 -30.95
CA ASN A 15 -19.51 101.97 -30.13
C ASN A 15 -19.18 100.85 -29.12
N PHE A 16 -18.23 99.96 -29.43
CA PHE A 16 -17.87 98.83 -28.58
C PHE A 16 -16.34 98.71 -28.43
N CYS A 17 -15.86 98.23 -27.29
CA CYS A 17 -14.44 98.00 -27.06
C CYS A 17 -13.96 96.72 -27.77
N PHE A 18 -13.10 96.89 -28.78
CA PHE A 18 -12.48 95.80 -29.56
C PHE A 18 -11.76 94.70 -28.75
N ASN A 19 -11.43 94.96 -27.48
CA ASN A 19 -10.71 94.02 -26.61
C ASN A 19 -11.60 93.26 -25.62
N CYS A 20 -12.83 93.70 -25.37
CA CYS A 20 -13.69 93.09 -24.34
C CYS A 20 -15.20 93.12 -24.63
N GLY A 21 -15.62 93.62 -25.80
CA GLY A 21 -17.02 93.63 -26.25
C GLY A 21 -17.95 94.61 -25.53
N ALA A 22 -17.50 95.34 -24.50
CA ALA A 22 -18.33 96.29 -23.77
C ALA A 22 -18.80 97.47 -24.66
N ASN A 23 -20.09 97.80 -24.62
CA ASN A 23 -20.64 99.04 -25.19
C ASN A 23 -19.97 100.26 -24.52
N LEU A 24 -19.76 101.32 -25.29
CA LEU A 24 -19.10 102.57 -24.87
C LEU A 24 -20.03 103.80 -24.95
N LYS A 25 -21.28 103.62 -25.40
CA LYS A 25 -22.32 104.65 -25.42
C LYS A 25 -23.51 104.23 -24.57
N ASP A 26 -23.54 104.72 -23.34
CA ASP A 26 -24.73 104.96 -22.51
C ASP A 26 -24.32 105.88 -21.36
N ASP A 27 -24.84 107.12 -21.35
CA ASP A 27 -25.46 107.82 -20.21
C ASP A 27 -25.46 109.37 -20.33
N VAL A 28 -26.40 109.99 -19.60
CA VAL A 28 -26.50 111.42 -19.21
C VAL A 28 -27.23 112.40 -20.19
N GLU A 29 -28.54 112.60 -19.93
CA GLU A 29 -29.31 113.88 -19.98
C GLU A 29 -29.57 114.56 -21.36
N HIS A 30 -30.60 115.38 -21.64
CA HIS A 30 -31.87 115.87 -21.00
C HIS A 30 -32.77 116.46 -22.18
N ASN A 31 -33.99 117.05 -22.09
CA ASN A 31 -34.90 117.47 -21.01
C ASN A 31 -36.40 117.63 -21.46
N GLU A 32 -37.28 118.03 -20.51
CA GLU A 32 -38.48 118.94 -20.56
C GLU A 32 -39.27 119.20 -21.87
N ASP A 33 -40.63 119.24 -21.91
CA ASP A 33 -41.70 118.70 -21.03
C ASP A 33 -42.96 118.29 -21.89
N GLU A 34 -44.21 118.82 -21.90
CA GLU A 34 -45.00 119.82 -21.15
C GLU A 34 -46.54 119.56 -21.35
N TRP A 35 -47.40 119.78 -20.34
CA TRP A 35 -48.91 119.76 -20.35
C TRP A 35 -49.64 118.43 -20.74
N LEU A 36 -50.87 118.09 -20.27
CA LEU A 36 -51.89 118.76 -19.42
C LEU A 36 -52.64 117.74 -18.50
N GLU A 37 -53.46 118.25 -17.57
CA GLU A 37 -53.99 117.59 -16.34
C GLU A 37 -54.85 116.29 -16.45
N GLY A 38 -54.84 115.48 -15.36
CA GLY A 38 -55.85 114.45 -15.05
C GLY A 38 -55.82 113.95 -13.59
N ARG A 39 -56.84 114.26 -12.77
CA ARG A 39 -56.88 113.98 -11.31
C ARG A 39 -57.32 112.53 -10.95
N GLY A 40 -56.59 111.83 -10.08
CA GLY A 40 -57.01 110.53 -9.50
C GLY A 40 -56.33 110.18 -8.15
N LYS A 41 -57.09 109.91 -7.08
CA LYS A 41 -56.59 109.85 -5.68
C LYS A 41 -56.20 108.44 -5.16
N ASN A 42 -55.24 108.44 -4.23
CA ASN A 42 -55.10 107.61 -3.01
C ASN A 42 -54.46 106.17 -3.02
N LYS A 43 -53.45 106.01 -2.13
CA LYS A 43 -53.18 104.88 -1.19
C LYS A 43 -52.91 103.48 -1.80
N LYS A 44 -51.78 102.79 -1.51
CA LYS A 44 -51.15 102.50 -0.20
C LYS A 44 -49.76 101.85 -0.40
N LYS A 45 -48.88 101.86 0.64
CA LYS A 45 -47.63 101.07 0.67
C LYS A 45 -47.89 99.55 0.63
N ARG A 46 -47.05 98.77 -0.08
CA ARG A 46 -46.80 97.33 0.18
C ARG A 46 -45.34 96.94 -0.18
N PHE A 47 -44.92 95.77 0.30
CA PHE A 47 -43.55 95.26 0.34
C PHE A 47 -42.82 95.20 -1.02
N THR A 48 -41.52 95.49 -0.99
CA THR A 48 -40.56 95.13 -2.05
C THR A 48 -40.37 93.61 -2.07
N TYR A 49 -40.60 92.97 -3.23
CA TYR A 49 -40.19 91.58 -3.45
C TYR A 49 -38.69 91.54 -3.75
N MET A 50 -37.94 90.74 -2.99
CA MET A 50 -36.49 90.57 -3.19
C MET A 50 -36.24 89.57 -4.33
N PRO A 51 -35.69 89.95 -5.50
CA PRO A 51 -35.67 89.11 -6.70
C PRO A 51 -34.77 87.86 -6.56
N PHE A 52 -33.87 87.83 -5.57
CA PHE A 52 -33.00 86.69 -5.27
C PHE A 52 -33.67 85.60 -4.41
N LEU A 53 -34.86 85.86 -3.86
CA LEU A 53 -35.50 84.94 -2.91
C LEU A 53 -36.00 83.62 -3.57
N PRO A 54 -36.60 83.63 -4.78
CA PRO A 54 -36.97 82.39 -5.48
C PRO A 54 -35.80 81.43 -5.81
N PRO A 55 -34.66 81.87 -6.41
CA PRO A 55 -33.56 80.95 -6.71
C PRO A 55 -32.87 80.41 -5.44
N ILE A 56 -32.83 81.19 -4.34
CA ILE A 56 -32.30 80.69 -3.06
C ILE A 56 -33.18 79.56 -2.50
N ILE A 57 -34.51 79.70 -2.52
CA ILE A 57 -35.42 78.62 -2.10
C ILE A 57 -35.28 77.40 -3.00
N SER A 58 -35.18 77.59 -4.32
CA SER A 58 -34.95 76.48 -5.26
C SER A 58 -33.65 75.74 -4.98
N LEU A 59 -32.55 76.46 -4.72
CA LEU A 59 -31.25 75.88 -4.39
C LEU A 59 -31.27 75.13 -3.05
N VAL A 60 -31.95 75.65 -2.03
CA VAL A 60 -32.11 74.97 -0.73
C VAL A 60 -32.95 73.69 -0.86
N LEU A 61 -34.01 73.71 -1.66
CA LEU A 61 -34.82 72.52 -1.93
C LEU A 61 -34.02 71.45 -2.69
N ILE A 62 -33.25 71.83 -3.71
CA ILE A 62 -32.38 70.92 -4.48
C ILE A 62 -31.26 70.35 -3.60
N ALA A 63 -30.60 71.18 -2.78
CA ALA A 63 -29.58 70.71 -1.84
C ALA A 63 -30.19 69.78 -0.77
N GLY A 64 -31.41 70.07 -0.31
CA GLY A 64 -32.15 69.24 0.64
C GLY A 64 -32.53 67.87 0.08
N THR A 65 -33.04 67.80 -1.16
CA THR A 65 -33.39 66.51 -1.78
C THR A 65 -32.15 65.69 -2.13
N ILE A 66 -31.07 66.31 -2.63
CA ILE A 66 -29.79 65.63 -2.87
C ILE A 66 -29.18 65.11 -1.57
N GLY A 67 -29.17 65.92 -0.50
CA GLY A 67 -28.63 65.53 0.80
C GLY A 67 -29.43 64.41 1.46
N TRP A 68 -30.76 64.47 1.40
CA TRP A 68 -31.64 63.40 1.87
C TRP A 68 -31.45 62.10 1.08
N TYR A 69 -31.41 62.20 -0.26
CA TYR A 69 -31.18 61.06 -1.14
C TYR A 69 -29.83 60.40 -0.87
N TYR A 70 -28.74 61.19 -0.80
CA TYR A 70 -27.40 60.68 -0.47
C TYR A 70 -27.35 59.97 0.89
N ASN A 71 -27.96 60.55 1.93
CA ASN A 71 -28.00 59.95 3.26
C ASN A 71 -28.84 58.66 3.30
N HIS A 72 -29.95 58.60 2.55
CA HIS A 72 -30.75 57.39 2.41
C HIS A 72 -29.98 56.28 1.67
N GLU A 73 -29.36 56.60 0.53
CA GLU A 73 -28.51 55.68 -0.22
C GLU A 73 -27.34 55.16 0.63
N GLN A 74 -26.70 56.02 1.42
CA GLN A 74 -25.64 55.61 2.34
C GLN A 74 -26.15 54.69 3.46
N SER A 75 -27.36 54.94 3.99
CA SER A 75 -27.99 54.08 5.00
C SER A 75 -28.28 52.68 4.46
N VAL A 76 -28.96 52.58 3.31
CA VAL A 76 -29.32 51.27 2.71
C VAL A 76 -28.08 50.52 2.21
N ASN A 77 -27.01 51.22 1.81
CA ASN A 77 -25.73 50.58 1.49
C ASN A 77 -25.05 49.99 2.74
N ALA A 78 -25.16 50.62 3.91
CA ALA A 78 -24.62 50.08 5.16
C ALA A 78 -25.45 48.88 5.67
N GLU A 79 -26.78 48.96 5.55
CA GLU A 79 -27.74 47.89 5.84
C GLU A 79 -27.44 46.64 4.99
N VAL A 80 -27.36 46.79 3.66
CA VAL A 80 -27.06 45.67 2.74
C VAL A 80 -25.66 45.08 2.96
N LEU A 81 -24.66 45.87 3.36
CA LEU A 81 -23.35 45.34 3.72
C LEU A 81 -23.36 44.58 5.05
N THR A 82 -24.25 44.93 5.97
CA THR A 82 -24.47 44.22 7.23
C THR A 82 -25.13 42.87 6.95
N ILE A 83 -26.27 42.87 6.26
CA ILE A 83 -27.02 41.65 5.88
C ILE A 83 -26.13 40.69 5.06
N LYS A 84 -25.34 41.20 4.11
CA LYS A 84 -24.36 40.39 3.35
C LYS A 84 -23.37 39.68 4.27
N LYS A 85 -22.87 40.35 5.31
CA LYS A 85 -21.92 39.77 6.27
C LYS A 85 -22.60 38.75 7.17
N GLU A 86 -23.79 39.04 7.66
CA GLU A 86 -24.57 38.13 8.51
C GLU A 86 -24.91 36.84 7.74
N ALA A 87 -25.26 36.94 6.47
CA ALA A 87 -25.43 35.77 5.58
C ALA A 87 -24.13 35.00 5.31
N GLU A 88 -22.98 35.68 5.18
CA GLU A 88 -21.67 35.02 5.07
C GLU A 88 -21.30 34.28 6.36
N ASP A 89 -21.52 34.89 7.52
CA ASP A 89 -21.29 34.28 8.83
C ASP A 89 -22.27 33.10 9.09
N LEU A 90 -23.53 33.19 8.65
CA LEU A 90 -24.52 32.09 8.71
C LEU A 90 -24.11 30.92 7.80
N ALA A 91 -23.72 31.18 6.56
CA ALA A 91 -23.26 30.13 5.64
C ALA A 91 -22.02 29.41 6.18
N LEU A 92 -21.08 30.13 6.82
CA LEU A 92 -19.92 29.55 7.48
C LEU A 92 -20.26 28.69 8.71
N GLN A 93 -21.45 28.83 9.27
CA GLN A 93 -21.99 27.98 10.35
C GLN A 93 -22.78 26.78 9.80
N GLY A 94 -23.00 26.69 8.48
CA GLY A 94 -23.81 25.65 7.83
C GLY A 94 -25.30 25.99 7.76
N GLU A 95 -25.73 27.17 8.20
CA GLU A 95 -27.12 27.64 8.18
C GLU A 95 -27.49 28.18 6.78
N TYR A 96 -27.34 27.32 5.77
CA TYR A 96 -27.46 27.68 4.36
C TYR A 96 -28.84 28.27 4.00
N ASP A 97 -29.93 27.76 4.60
CA ASP A 97 -31.28 28.30 4.37
C ASP A 97 -31.41 29.75 4.83
N MET A 98 -30.97 30.06 6.05
CA MET A 98 -30.98 31.43 6.56
C MET A 98 -30.07 32.36 5.73
N ALA A 99 -28.88 31.89 5.34
CA ALA A 99 -27.98 32.65 4.47
C ALA A 99 -28.59 32.95 3.09
N LYS A 100 -29.37 32.03 2.51
CA LYS A 100 -30.10 32.25 1.25
C LYS A 100 -31.24 33.26 1.41
N GLU A 101 -31.94 33.25 2.54
CA GLU A 101 -33.04 34.18 2.85
C GLU A 101 -32.53 35.62 3.03
N GLU A 102 -31.50 35.81 3.86
CA GLU A 102 -30.87 37.14 4.09
C GLU A 102 -30.30 37.73 2.79
N LEU A 103 -29.61 36.93 1.96
CA LEU A 103 -29.13 37.37 0.65
C LEU A 103 -30.28 37.73 -0.32
N ALA A 104 -31.43 37.07 -0.23
CA ALA A 104 -32.61 37.41 -1.02
C ALA A 104 -33.21 38.76 -0.56
N GLY A 105 -33.35 38.98 0.75
CA GLY A 105 -33.80 40.28 1.30
C GLY A 105 -32.88 41.44 0.92
N ALA A 106 -31.57 41.26 1.04
CA ALA A 106 -30.58 42.24 0.57
C ALA A 106 -30.68 42.50 -0.95
N MET A 107 -31.06 41.50 -1.75
CA MET A 107 -31.29 41.65 -3.19
C MET A 107 -32.57 42.43 -3.53
N GLU A 108 -33.58 42.48 -2.65
CA GLU A 108 -34.73 43.38 -2.84
C GLU A 108 -34.35 44.84 -2.61
N LEU A 109 -33.50 45.12 -1.61
CA LEU A 109 -32.95 46.46 -1.33
C LEU A 109 -31.98 46.95 -2.43
N ARG A 110 -31.25 46.02 -3.08
CA ARG A 110 -30.25 46.30 -4.13
C ARG A 110 -30.25 45.28 -5.29
N PRO A 111 -31.27 45.28 -6.17
CA PRO A 111 -31.39 44.28 -7.26
C PRO A 111 -30.24 44.26 -8.28
N SER A 112 -29.48 45.36 -8.38
CA SER A 112 -28.33 45.53 -9.27
C SER A 112 -26.97 45.13 -8.64
N TYR A 113 -26.91 44.84 -7.34
CA TYR A 113 -25.66 44.54 -6.65
C TYR A 113 -25.27 43.07 -6.85
N HIS A 114 -24.58 42.80 -7.96
CA HIS A 114 -24.18 41.46 -8.41
C HIS A 114 -23.45 40.61 -7.36
N VAL A 115 -22.74 41.21 -6.40
CA VAL A 115 -22.05 40.48 -5.32
C VAL A 115 -23.02 39.64 -4.50
N LEU A 116 -24.23 40.13 -4.20
CA LEU A 116 -25.24 39.36 -3.46
C LEU A 116 -25.68 38.11 -4.24
N ARG A 117 -25.81 38.24 -5.57
CA ARG A 117 -26.17 37.12 -6.45
C ARG A 117 -25.05 36.08 -6.52
N ASN A 118 -23.80 36.53 -6.62
CA ASN A 118 -22.64 35.65 -6.61
C ASN A 118 -22.52 34.93 -5.26
N ASN A 119 -22.71 35.62 -4.14
CA ASN A 119 -22.77 35.01 -2.81
C ASN A 119 -23.89 33.96 -2.74
N LEU A 120 -25.09 34.29 -3.20
CA LEU A 120 -26.25 33.38 -3.19
C LEU A 120 -26.02 32.12 -4.06
N GLU A 121 -25.28 32.26 -5.16
CA GLU A 121 -24.86 31.13 -6.00
C GLU A 121 -23.80 30.27 -5.29
N VAL A 122 -22.79 30.87 -4.68
CA VAL A 122 -21.75 30.17 -3.90
C VAL A 122 -22.32 29.45 -2.69
N VAL A 123 -23.28 30.06 -1.96
CA VAL A 123 -23.99 29.44 -0.83
C VAL A 123 -24.79 28.20 -1.28
N LYS A 124 -25.49 28.26 -2.42
CA LYS A 124 -26.22 27.12 -2.99
C LYS A 124 -25.30 25.99 -3.45
N ILE A 125 -24.14 26.31 -4.02
CA ILE A 125 -23.14 25.29 -4.39
C ILE A 125 -22.53 24.67 -3.13
N ALA A 126 -22.25 25.45 -2.09
CA ALA A 126 -21.76 24.94 -0.81
C ALA A 126 -22.76 23.98 -0.15
N GLU A 127 -24.04 24.36 -0.10
CA GLU A 127 -25.15 23.53 0.36
C GLU A 127 -25.26 22.20 -0.40
N GLU A 128 -25.29 22.25 -1.74
CA GLU A 128 -25.40 21.06 -2.60
C GLU A 128 -24.20 20.12 -2.42
N VAL A 129 -22.98 20.68 -2.36
CA VAL A 129 -21.74 19.93 -2.14
C VAL A 129 -21.73 19.29 -0.75
N ASN A 130 -22.16 20.00 0.29
CA ASN A 130 -22.25 19.49 1.65
C ASN A 130 -23.27 18.34 1.77
N GLY A 131 -24.42 18.44 1.09
CA GLY A 131 -25.42 17.36 1.02
C GLY A 131 -24.90 16.11 0.30
N GLU A 132 -24.26 16.26 -0.86
CA GLU A 132 -23.62 15.16 -1.58
C GLU A 132 -22.43 14.55 -0.81
N LEU A 133 -21.69 15.33 0.00
CA LEU A 133 -20.59 14.82 0.84
C LEU A 133 -21.08 13.82 1.89
N GLU A 134 -22.26 14.05 2.50
CA GLU A 134 -22.87 13.06 3.39
C GLU A 134 -23.36 11.80 2.63
N GLU A 135 -23.75 11.91 1.36
CA GLU A 135 -24.01 10.72 0.51
C GLU A 135 -22.71 9.92 0.27
N VAL A 136 -21.62 10.59 -0.11
CA VAL A 136 -20.29 9.96 -0.29
C VAL A 136 -19.82 9.27 1.00
N LYS A 137 -20.02 9.91 2.15
CA LYS A 137 -19.72 9.36 3.48
C LYS A 137 -20.53 8.09 3.79
N GLU A 138 -21.80 8.01 3.39
CA GLU A 138 -22.60 6.78 3.53
C GLU A 138 -22.20 5.69 2.51
N GLN A 139 -21.83 6.08 1.29
CA GLN A 139 -21.26 5.17 0.29
C GLN A 139 -19.94 4.55 0.79
N ILE A 140 -19.07 5.32 1.46
CA ILE A 140 -17.85 4.84 2.13
C ILE A 140 -18.18 3.81 3.23
N LYS A 141 -19.10 4.12 4.16
CA LYS A 141 -19.53 3.18 5.22
C LYS A 141 -20.09 1.88 4.64
N THR A 142 -20.88 1.98 3.57
CA THR A 142 -21.50 0.83 2.88
C THR A 142 -20.58 0.15 1.87
N LYS A 143 -19.28 0.48 1.86
CA LYS A 143 -18.23 -0.09 0.99
C LYS A 143 -18.46 0.08 -0.51
N LYS A 144 -19.29 1.04 -0.93
CA LYS A 144 -19.54 1.39 -2.34
C LYS A 144 -18.48 2.38 -2.84
N PHE A 145 -17.23 1.95 -2.82
CA PHE A 145 -16.10 2.85 -3.06
C PHE A 145 -16.06 3.42 -4.48
N GLU A 146 -16.54 2.68 -5.48
CA GLU A 146 -16.62 3.11 -6.87
C GLU A 146 -17.67 4.21 -7.09
N ASP A 147 -18.82 4.11 -6.42
CA ASP A 147 -19.85 5.16 -6.40
C ASP A 147 -19.34 6.40 -5.67
N ALA A 148 -18.69 6.20 -4.51
CA ALA A 148 -18.08 7.26 -3.70
C ALA A 148 -17.01 8.03 -4.47
N GLU A 149 -16.09 7.34 -5.14
CA GLU A 149 -15.00 7.93 -5.93
C GLU A 149 -15.53 8.75 -7.11
N LYS A 150 -16.61 8.26 -7.76
CA LYS A 150 -17.31 8.94 -8.85
C LYS A 150 -18.05 10.19 -8.38
N ASN A 151 -18.85 10.10 -7.32
CA ASN A 151 -19.56 11.24 -6.75
C ASN A 151 -18.58 12.30 -6.23
N LEU A 152 -17.51 11.87 -5.52
CA LEU A 152 -16.49 12.78 -5.00
C LEU A 152 -15.70 13.48 -6.12
N THR A 153 -15.48 12.82 -7.26
CA THR A 153 -14.86 13.44 -8.43
C THR A 153 -15.76 14.54 -9.02
N ARG A 154 -17.08 14.29 -9.15
CA ARG A 154 -18.07 15.33 -9.54
C ARG A 154 -18.02 16.54 -8.59
N LEU A 155 -17.97 16.30 -7.29
CA LEU A 155 -17.89 17.35 -6.27
C LEU A 155 -16.62 18.18 -6.39
N ARG A 156 -15.48 17.51 -6.54
CA ARG A 156 -14.19 18.16 -6.78
C ARG A 156 -14.24 19.07 -7.99
N GLU A 157 -14.83 18.62 -9.10
CA GLU A 157 -14.99 19.44 -10.30
C GLU A 157 -15.87 20.68 -10.07
N LYS A 158 -16.99 20.55 -9.34
CA LYS A 158 -17.86 21.68 -8.95
C LYS A 158 -17.09 22.78 -8.19
N ILE A 159 -16.30 22.41 -7.17
CA ILE A 159 -15.65 23.39 -6.27
C ILE A 159 -14.23 23.80 -6.67
N THR A 160 -13.58 23.10 -7.63
CA THR A 160 -12.18 23.36 -8.01
C THR A 160 -11.92 24.82 -8.43
N ARG A 161 -12.90 25.47 -9.08
CA ARG A 161 -12.81 26.85 -9.59
C ARG A 161 -13.38 27.91 -8.65
N LEU A 162 -13.86 27.52 -7.47
CA LEU A 162 -14.41 28.42 -6.47
C LEU A 162 -13.40 28.58 -5.34
N ASP A 163 -13.22 29.80 -4.83
CA ASP A 163 -12.29 30.11 -3.75
C ASP A 163 -12.95 31.08 -2.75
N GLY A 164 -12.62 30.92 -1.47
CA GLY A 164 -13.13 31.75 -0.39
C GLY A 164 -13.36 30.96 0.90
N PRO A 165 -13.64 31.65 2.03
CA PRO A 165 -13.74 31.02 3.35
C PRO A 165 -14.77 29.88 3.44
N LEU A 166 -15.89 29.97 2.71
CA LEU A 166 -16.94 28.95 2.70
C LEU A 166 -16.56 27.68 1.90
N ILE A 167 -15.68 27.82 0.90
CA ILE A 167 -15.31 26.73 0.00
C ILE A 167 -14.06 25.98 0.50
N GLN A 168 -13.20 26.63 1.27
CA GLN A 168 -11.96 26.02 1.77
C GLN A 168 -12.22 24.76 2.64
N PRO A 169 -13.17 24.75 3.61
CA PRO A 169 -13.51 23.53 4.35
C PRO A 169 -14.03 22.42 3.44
N LEU A 170 -14.86 22.75 2.44
CA LEU A 170 -15.39 21.76 1.48
C LEU A 170 -14.28 21.14 0.60
N LYS A 171 -13.23 21.91 0.25
CA LYS A 171 -12.04 21.38 -0.43
C LYS A 171 -11.25 20.43 0.47
N GLU A 172 -11.17 20.72 1.77
CA GLU A 172 -10.50 19.88 2.77
C GLU A 172 -11.29 18.58 3.04
N ASP A 173 -12.61 18.65 3.23
CA ASP A 173 -13.50 17.49 3.31
C ASP A 173 -13.42 16.61 2.05
N VAL A 174 -13.43 17.21 0.86
CA VAL A 174 -13.25 16.49 -0.41
C VAL A 174 -11.88 15.80 -0.51
N SER A 175 -10.86 16.29 0.20
CA SER A 175 -9.56 15.63 0.32
C SER A 175 -9.55 14.54 1.40
N GLU A 176 -10.26 14.72 2.51
CA GLU A 176 -10.39 13.73 3.58
C GLU A 176 -11.17 12.50 3.09
N LYS A 177 -12.31 12.70 2.42
CA LYS A 177 -13.11 11.57 1.91
C LYS A 177 -12.37 10.81 0.79
N ASP A 178 -11.50 11.48 0.03
CA ASP A 178 -10.63 10.85 -0.97
C ASP A 178 -9.60 9.91 -0.33
N VAL A 179 -9.02 10.33 0.80
CA VAL A 179 -8.17 9.49 1.65
C VAL A 179 -8.98 8.31 2.22
N MET A 180 -10.16 8.55 2.78
CA MET A 180 -11.02 7.48 3.32
C MET A 180 -11.40 6.43 2.27
N ILE A 181 -11.73 6.85 1.04
CA ILE A 181 -12.01 5.94 -0.09
C ILE A 181 -10.77 5.12 -0.41
N LYS A 182 -9.59 5.74 -0.57
CA LYS A 182 -8.33 5.03 -0.89
C LYS A 182 -7.96 4.00 0.17
N VAL A 183 -8.02 4.39 1.45
CA VAL A 183 -7.78 3.50 2.59
C VAL A 183 -8.83 2.36 2.61
N GLY A 184 -10.10 2.68 2.40
CA GLY A 184 -11.21 1.73 2.37
C GLY A 184 -11.13 0.70 1.24
N LYS A 185 -10.76 1.11 0.02
CA LYS A 185 -10.52 0.21 -1.12
C LYS A 185 -9.37 -0.76 -0.81
N ILE A 186 -8.23 -0.23 -0.34
CA ILE A 186 -7.08 -1.05 0.04
C ILE A 186 -7.47 -2.08 1.10
N ASN A 187 -8.19 -1.66 2.16
CA ASN A 187 -8.70 -2.54 3.22
C ASN A 187 -9.63 -3.64 2.67
N ASN A 188 -10.57 -3.28 1.80
CA ASN A 188 -11.54 -4.22 1.24
C ASN A 188 -10.94 -5.22 0.23
N GLU A 189 -9.76 -4.93 -0.32
CA GLU A 189 -9.01 -5.83 -1.19
C GLU A 189 -8.10 -6.81 -0.41
N LEU A 190 -7.74 -6.55 0.86
CA LEU A 190 -6.66 -7.27 1.56
C LEU A 190 -6.82 -8.79 1.58
N ASP A 191 -8.01 -9.30 1.86
CA ASP A 191 -8.29 -10.74 1.94
C ASP A 191 -8.15 -11.45 0.58
N GLN A 192 -8.14 -10.70 -0.52
CA GLN A 192 -7.97 -11.23 -1.88
C GLN A 192 -6.49 -11.31 -2.30
N LEU A 193 -5.59 -10.60 -1.60
CA LEU A 193 -4.17 -10.56 -1.91
C LEU A 193 -3.48 -11.80 -1.33
N LYS A 194 -2.73 -12.51 -2.18
CA LYS A 194 -2.18 -13.85 -1.86
C LYS A 194 -0.66 -13.88 -1.84
N THR A 195 0.00 -12.80 -2.22
CA THR A 195 1.47 -12.72 -2.28
C THR A 195 2.00 -11.54 -1.49
N VAL A 196 3.20 -11.71 -0.92
CA VAL A 196 3.96 -10.63 -0.27
C VAL A 196 4.18 -9.45 -1.22
N ASP A 197 4.37 -9.70 -2.52
CA ASP A 197 4.59 -8.66 -3.53
C ASP A 197 3.33 -7.84 -3.87
N GLU A 198 2.13 -8.41 -3.77
CA GLU A 198 0.87 -7.65 -3.87
C GLU A 198 0.69 -6.73 -2.66
N LEU A 199 0.92 -7.28 -1.47
CA LEU A 199 0.81 -6.56 -0.21
C LEU A 199 1.86 -5.46 -0.08
N SER A 200 3.10 -5.67 -0.54
CA SER A 200 4.15 -4.64 -0.52
C SER A 200 3.82 -3.44 -1.40
N ARG A 201 3.20 -3.66 -2.57
CA ARG A 201 2.68 -2.58 -3.43
C ARG A 201 1.59 -1.76 -2.72
N LYS A 202 0.66 -2.41 -2.01
CA LYS A 202 -0.35 -1.72 -1.20
C LYS A 202 0.27 -1.04 0.04
N LEU A 203 1.28 -1.64 0.65
CA LEU A 203 2.03 -1.09 1.80
C LEU A 203 2.75 0.21 1.45
N ALA A 204 3.29 0.32 0.23
CA ALA A 204 3.90 1.55 -0.28
C ALA A 204 2.87 2.68 -0.43
N VAL A 205 1.68 2.37 -0.97
CA VAL A 205 0.59 3.35 -1.13
C VAL A 205 0.03 3.79 0.22
N ILE A 206 -0.28 2.87 1.13
CA ILE A 206 -0.84 3.24 2.44
C ILE A 206 0.18 4.03 3.29
N SER A 207 1.48 3.77 3.12
CA SER A 207 2.55 4.47 3.86
C SER A 207 2.79 5.91 3.39
N SER A 208 2.24 6.34 2.25
CA SER A 208 2.26 7.76 1.83
C SER A 208 1.00 8.53 2.25
N ILE A 209 0.05 7.88 2.92
CA ILE A 209 -1.24 8.45 3.35
C ILE A 209 -1.24 8.61 4.88
N PRO A 210 -1.01 9.82 5.43
CA PRO A 210 -1.00 10.05 6.87
C PRO A 210 -2.42 10.22 7.44
N SER A 211 -3.13 9.12 7.67
CA SER A 211 -4.39 9.08 8.44
C SER A 211 -4.37 7.97 9.49
N GLU A 212 -5.25 8.05 10.50
CA GLU A 212 -5.31 7.04 11.57
C GLU A 212 -5.83 5.69 11.04
N GLU A 213 -6.81 5.72 10.14
CA GLU A 213 -7.29 4.54 9.40
C GLU A 213 -6.16 3.94 8.54
N GLY A 214 -5.34 4.81 7.93
CA GLY A 214 -4.16 4.40 7.17
C GLY A 214 -3.14 3.63 8.02
N LYS A 215 -2.95 4.01 9.30
CA LYS A 215 -2.09 3.27 10.24
C LYS A 215 -2.65 1.87 10.54
N ALA A 216 -3.96 1.76 10.79
CA ALA A 216 -4.60 0.48 11.07
C ALA A 216 -4.51 -0.48 9.87
N VAL A 217 -4.81 0.01 8.65
CA VAL A 217 -4.68 -0.77 7.41
C VAL A 217 -3.22 -1.14 7.11
N LYS A 218 -2.26 -0.25 7.42
CA LYS A 218 -0.82 -0.55 7.35
C LYS A 218 -0.42 -1.71 8.27
N GLU A 219 -0.91 -1.72 9.50
CA GLU A 219 -0.63 -2.81 10.46
C GLU A 219 -1.27 -4.14 10.03
N GLN A 220 -2.47 -4.10 9.44
CA GLN A 220 -3.11 -5.28 8.84
C GLN A 220 -2.30 -5.84 7.66
N ILE A 221 -1.83 -4.98 6.75
CA ILE A 221 -0.96 -5.37 5.62
C ILE A 221 0.34 -6.01 6.13
N LEU A 222 1.01 -5.40 7.12
CA LEU A 222 2.22 -5.96 7.72
C LEU A 222 1.98 -7.33 8.36
N ASN A 223 0.87 -7.49 9.09
CA ASN A 223 0.50 -8.78 9.68
C ASN A 223 0.22 -9.85 8.61
N ARG A 224 -0.45 -9.49 7.49
CA ARG A 224 -0.70 -10.43 6.39
C ARG A 224 0.57 -10.79 5.61
N ILE A 225 1.52 -9.85 5.45
CA ILE A 225 2.87 -10.14 4.91
C ILE A 225 3.59 -11.15 5.79
N VAL A 226 3.59 -10.94 7.12
CA VAL A 226 4.23 -11.87 8.07
C VAL A 226 3.57 -13.24 8.01
N GLN A 227 2.24 -13.30 7.99
CA GLN A 227 1.50 -14.57 7.89
C GLN A 227 1.86 -15.34 6.62
N LEU A 228 1.75 -14.72 5.44
CA LEU A 228 2.10 -15.38 4.17
C LEU A 228 3.57 -15.78 4.12
N THR A 229 4.47 -14.98 4.70
CA THR A 229 5.90 -15.33 4.78
C THR A 229 6.14 -16.56 5.65
N VAL A 230 5.38 -16.75 6.73
CA VAL A 230 5.42 -17.98 7.54
C VAL A 230 4.84 -19.15 6.75
N GLU A 231 3.64 -19.00 6.15
CA GLU A 231 2.96 -20.03 5.36
C GLU A 231 3.85 -20.53 4.19
N ASP A 232 4.40 -19.63 3.37
CA ASP A 232 5.29 -19.94 2.25
C ASP A 232 6.62 -20.60 2.73
N ALA A 233 7.19 -20.13 3.84
CA ALA A 233 8.46 -20.63 4.34
C ALA A 233 8.32 -22.01 5.00
N GLU A 234 7.20 -22.30 5.67
CA GLU A 234 6.94 -23.63 6.22
C GLU A 234 6.75 -24.67 5.11
N GLU A 235 6.08 -24.33 3.99
CA GLU A 235 6.05 -25.17 2.78
C GLU A 235 7.47 -25.45 2.25
N LYS A 236 8.38 -24.47 2.30
CA LYS A 236 9.79 -24.67 1.92
C LYS A 236 10.56 -25.52 2.92
N ILE A 237 10.24 -25.52 4.21
CA ILE A 237 10.84 -26.43 5.21
C ILE A 237 10.41 -27.87 4.94
N GLU A 238 9.12 -28.11 4.70
CA GLU A 238 8.59 -29.45 4.37
C GLU A 238 9.23 -30.03 3.10
N GLN A 239 9.52 -29.16 2.12
CA GLN A 239 10.22 -29.53 0.88
C GLN A 239 11.76 -29.60 1.03
N MET A 240 12.31 -29.49 2.24
CA MET A 240 13.75 -29.50 2.56
C MET A 240 14.53 -28.35 1.88
N GLN A 241 13.85 -27.30 1.43
CA GLN A 241 14.41 -26.14 0.74
C GLN A 241 14.81 -25.02 1.73
N PHE A 242 15.61 -25.35 2.75
CA PHE A 242 15.95 -24.46 3.86
C PHE A 242 16.50 -23.08 3.41
N THR A 243 17.29 -23.03 2.33
CA THR A 243 17.79 -21.77 1.74
C THR A 243 16.67 -20.89 1.19
N ASN A 244 15.62 -21.49 0.60
CA ASN A 244 14.46 -20.76 0.10
C ASN A 244 13.58 -20.28 1.26
N ALA A 245 13.36 -21.12 2.27
CA ALA A 245 12.67 -20.75 3.50
C ALA A 245 13.34 -19.55 4.20
N MET A 246 14.67 -19.59 4.34
CA MET A 246 15.45 -18.48 4.93
C MET A 246 15.33 -17.20 4.09
N THR A 247 15.40 -17.32 2.76
CA THR A 247 15.23 -16.20 1.83
C THR A 247 13.85 -15.55 1.93
N LEU A 248 12.79 -16.34 2.18
CA LEU A 248 11.44 -15.82 2.41
C LEU A 248 11.36 -15.06 3.74
N ALA A 249 11.84 -15.67 4.84
CA ALA A 249 11.88 -15.02 6.15
C ALA A 249 12.65 -13.69 6.13
N ASP A 250 13.79 -13.64 5.44
CA ASP A 250 14.58 -12.41 5.25
C ASP A 250 13.87 -11.35 4.39
N ARG A 251 13.05 -11.74 3.39
CA ARG A 251 12.20 -10.79 2.65
C ARG A 251 11.08 -10.24 3.53
N GLY A 252 10.42 -11.06 4.34
CA GLY A 252 9.40 -10.60 5.28
C GLY A 252 9.94 -9.55 6.26
N LEU A 253 11.16 -9.77 6.77
CA LEU A 253 11.85 -8.86 7.69
C LEU A 253 12.24 -7.50 7.06
N GLN A 254 12.27 -7.37 5.73
CA GLN A 254 12.46 -6.07 5.06
C GLN A 254 11.23 -5.16 5.22
N TYR A 255 10.04 -5.74 5.41
CA TYR A 255 8.79 -5.01 5.64
C TYR A 255 8.45 -4.93 7.12
N ALA A 256 8.49 -6.07 7.82
CA ALA A 256 8.15 -6.22 9.22
C ALA A 256 9.42 -6.32 10.08
N VAL A 257 10.19 -5.24 10.11
CA VAL A 257 11.49 -5.16 10.81
C VAL A 257 11.33 -5.51 12.29
N ASN A 258 12.13 -6.47 12.77
CA ASN A 258 12.09 -7.04 14.13
C ASN A 258 10.77 -7.77 14.51
N ASP A 259 9.96 -8.24 13.56
CA ASP A 259 8.82 -9.10 13.89
C ASP A 259 9.28 -10.41 14.53
N LYS A 260 8.78 -10.68 15.75
CA LYS A 260 9.18 -11.84 16.56
C LYS A 260 8.85 -13.19 15.92
N ARG A 261 7.78 -13.27 15.12
CA ARG A 261 7.38 -14.49 14.41
C ARG A 261 8.38 -14.80 13.30
N LEU A 262 8.80 -13.79 12.54
CA LEU A 262 9.80 -13.96 11.48
C LEU A 262 11.20 -14.24 12.03
N LEU A 263 11.58 -13.64 13.17
CA LEU A 263 12.83 -13.97 13.84
C LEU A 263 12.83 -15.42 14.36
N SER A 264 11.75 -15.86 15.02
CA SER A 264 11.61 -17.25 15.48
C SER A 264 11.49 -18.26 14.33
N LEU A 265 10.89 -17.86 13.20
CA LEU A 265 10.88 -18.64 11.96
C LEU A 265 12.31 -18.89 11.44
N LYS A 266 13.21 -17.89 11.47
CA LYS A 266 14.62 -18.08 11.10
C LYS A 266 15.32 -19.09 12.01
N GLU A 267 15.06 -19.04 13.32
CA GLU A 267 15.57 -20.02 14.28
C GLU A 267 15.04 -21.43 13.98
N LYS A 268 13.73 -21.57 13.69
CA LYS A 268 13.09 -22.83 13.29
C LYS A 268 13.69 -23.40 12.00
N ILE A 269 13.94 -22.59 10.97
CA ILE A 269 14.56 -23.01 9.71
C ILE A 269 15.99 -23.50 9.95
N GLU A 270 16.78 -22.76 10.73
CA GLU A 270 18.17 -23.08 11.04
C GLU A 270 18.29 -24.36 11.89
N GLN A 271 17.36 -24.57 12.82
CA GLN A 271 17.29 -25.79 13.63
C GLN A 271 16.87 -27.00 12.79
N ALA A 272 15.80 -26.87 12.00
CA ALA A 272 15.33 -27.96 11.12
C ALA A 272 16.39 -28.35 10.08
N ARG A 273 17.19 -27.41 9.57
CA ARG A 273 18.32 -27.72 8.69
C ARG A 273 19.37 -28.56 9.40
N LYS A 274 19.75 -28.21 10.64
CA LYS A 274 20.74 -28.96 11.43
C LYS A 274 20.26 -30.36 11.80
N GLU A 275 18.99 -30.49 12.19
CA GLU A 275 18.39 -31.79 12.50
C GLU A 275 18.37 -32.70 11.26
N PHE A 276 18.08 -32.15 10.08
CA PHE A 276 18.19 -32.86 8.80
C PHE A 276 19.64 -33.22 8.46
N GLU A 277 20.58 -32.27 8.51
CA GLU A 277 22.01 -32.47 8.25
C GLU A 277 22.62 -33.55 9.17
N GLN A 278 22.25 -33.57 10.46
CA GLN A 278 22.68 -34.60 11.41
C GLN A 278 22.03 -35.96 11.12
N ALA A 279 20.72 -36.02 10.85
CA ALA A 279 20.03 -37.27 10.54
C ALA A 279 20.55 -37.92 9.25
N GLU A 280 20.91 -37.11 8.25
CA GLU A 280 21.62 -37.56 7.04
C GLU A 280 23.00 -38.13 7.37
N PHE A 281 23.83 -37.41 8.15
CA PHE A 281 25.15 -37.87 8.57
C PHE A 281 25.07 -39.21 9.33
N GLU A 282 24.20 -39.30 10.33
CA GLU A 282 23.99 -40.52 11.12
C GLU A 282 23.49 -41.69 10.25
N ARG A 283 22.69 -41.43 9.20
CA ARG A 283 22.23 -42.48 8.28
C ARG A 283 23.37 -43.00 7.42
N ILE A 284 24.25 -42.11 6.94
CA ILE A 284 25.45 -42.47 6.18
C ILE A 284 26.41 -43.27 7.05
N GLU A 285 26.69 -42.81 8.28
CA GLU A 285 27.57 -43.51 9.24
C GLU A 285 27.06 -44.93 9.55
N LYS A 286 25.76 -45.09 9.85
CA LYS A 286 25.13 -46.40 10.11
C LYS A 286 25.19 -47.32 8.87
N ALA A 287 25.07 -46.78 7.66
CA ALA A 287 25.24 -47.54 6.42
C ALA A 287 26.70 -47.96 6.19
N MET A 288 27.67 -47.08 6.46
CA MET A 288 29.10 -47.39 6.38
C MET A 288 29.51 -48.44 7.41
N GLU A 289 29.02 -48.36 8.65
CA GLU A 289 29.23 -49.40 9.66
C GLU A 289 28.64 -50.76 9.23
N ALA A 290 27.43 -50.76 8.66
CA ALA A 290 26.78 -51.99 8.19
C ALA A 290 27.60 -52.65 7.07
N ALA A 291 27.98 -51.88 6.05
CA ALA A 291 28.83 -52.34 4.96
C ALA A 291 30.19 -52.86 5.47
N ALA A 292 30.86 -52.16 6.40
CA ALA A 292 32.14 -52.60 6.96
C ALA A 292 32.02 -53.91 7.77
N LYS A 293 30.92 -54.11 8.51
CA LYS A 293 30.64 -55.36 9.23
C LYS A 293 30.31 -56.50 8.28
N GLU A 294 29.60 -56.21 7.19
CA GLU A 294 29.28 -57.14 6.12
C GLU A 294 30.55 -57.58 5.37
N ASP A 295 31.44 -56.65 5.03
CA ASP A 295 32.76 -56.89 4.43
C ASP A 295 33.67 -57.76 5.31
N LEU A 296 33.70 -57.49 6.62
CA LEU A 296 34.43 -58.32 7.57
C LEU A 296 33.84 -59.74 7.66
N LYS A 297 32.52 -59.89 7.52
CA LYS A 297 31.88 -61.21 7.46
C LYS A 297 32.20 -61.92 6.14
N ASN A 298 32.13 -61.24 5.00
CA ASN A 298 32.52 -61.74 3.67
C ASN A 298 33.96 -62.29 3.68
N LYS A 299 34.88 -61.60 4.35
CA LYS A 299 36.31 -61.93 4.39
C LYS A 299 36.69 -62.99 5.43
N ASN A 300 35.94 -63.17 6.52
CA ASN A 300 36.33 -64.05 7.63
C ASN A 300 35.34 -65.17 7.99
N ALA A 301 34.10 -65.14 7.49
CA ALA A 301 33.04 -66.09 7.88
C ALA A 301 32.02 -66.35 6.75
N ALA A 302 32.52 -66.62 5.53
CA ALA A 302 31.67 -66.76 4.35
C ALA A 302 30.92 -68.10 4.26
N LEU A 303 31.46 -69.16 4.87
CA LEU A 303 31.07 -70.55 4.57
C LEU A 303 30.66 -71.32 5.82
N GLU A 304 29.57 -72.08 5.69
CA GLU A 304 29.00 -72.98 6.69
C GLU A 304 29.07 -74.42 6.16
N ILE A 305 29.60 -75.36 6.95
CA ILE A 305 29.57 -76.80 6.63
C ILE A 305 28.17 -77.31 7.00
N VAL A 306 27.40 -77.76 6.01
CA VAL A 306 26.01 -78.22 6.18
C VAL A 306 25.93 -79.74 6.33
N ASN A 307 26.87 -80.47 5.73
CA ASN A 307 27.02 -81.91 5.89
C ASN A 307 28.50 -82.30 5.71
N PHE A 308 28.96 -83.29 6.47
CA PHE A 308 30.32 -83.83 6.39
C PHE A 308 30.31 -85.32 6.78
N LYS A 309 31.05 -86.13 6.03
CA LYS A 309 31.22 -87.56 6.25
C LYS A 309 32.62 -88.00 5.81
N ALA A 310 33.18 -88.95 6.54
CA ALA A 310 34.23 -89.83 6.06
C ALA A 310 33.71 -91.27 6.13
N GLU A 311 33.91 -92.04 5.06
CA GLU A 311 33.50 -93.45 4.97
C GLU A 311 34.70 -94.27 4.47
N GLU A 312 35.19 -95.20 5.29
CA GLU A 312 36.29 -96.13 5.00
C GLU A 312 35.80 -97.29 4.10
N ASP A 313 36.70 -97.87 3.29
CA ASP A 313 36.40 -99.00 2.41
C ASP A 313 37.16 -100.30 2.77
N GLU A 314 36.72 -101.42 2.18
CA GLU A 314 37.26 -102.77 2.44
C GLU A 314 38.72 -102.98 1.97
N VAL A 315 39.36 -101.98 1.33
CA VAL A 315 40.73 -102.07 0.79
C VAL A 315 41.71 -101.05 1.40
N GLY A 316 41.29 -100.31 2.43
CA GLY A 316 42.15 -99.35 3.14
C GLY A 316 42.22 -97.97 2.49
N GLY A 317 41.19 -97.59 1.74
CA GLY A 317 40.93 -96.21 1.36
C GLY A 317 39.82 -95.58 2.19
N MET A 318 39.68 -94.26 2.07
CA MET A 318 38.66 -93.48 2.78
C MET A 318 38.13 -92.37 1.87
N THR A 319 36.82 -92.35 1.69
CA THR A 319 36.12 -91.30 0.91
C THR A 319 35.64 -90.21 1.86
N VAL A 320 36.07 -88.97 1.63
CA VAL A 320 35.66 -87.78 2.40
C VAL A 320 34.67 -86.99 1.55
N THR A 321 33.45 -86.79 2.04
CA THR A 321 32.41 -86.02 1.32
C THR A 321 31.78 -84.96 2.21
N GLY A 322 31.38 -83.84 1.61
CA GLY A 322 30.65 -82.82 2.32
C GLY A 322 29.96 -81.79 1.43
N GLU A 323 29.22 -80.92 2.10
CA GLU A 323 28.47 -79.83 1.47
C GLU A 323 28.67 -78.56 2.29
N VAL A 324 29.21 -77.51 1.65
CA VAL A 324 29.32 -76.16 2.22
C VAL A 324 28.25 -75.24 1.64
N LYS A 325 27.93 -74.18 2.37
CA LYS A 325 26.96 -73.16 1.99
C LYS A 325 27.56 -71.77 2.15
N ASN A 326 27.38 -70.92 1.15
CA ASN A 326 27.65 -69.49 1.28
C ASN A 326 26.58 -68.88 2.21
N ILE A 327 27.01 -68.34 3.35
CA ILE A 327 26.16 -67.70 4.37
C ILE A 327 26.33 -66.17 4.43
N VAL A 328 26.97 -65.58 3.42
CA VAL A 328 27.20 -64.14 3.27
C VAL A 328 26.59 -63.60 1.99
N SER A 329 26.74 -62.29 1.76
CA SER A 329 26.09 -61.52 0.69
C SER A 329 27.00 -61.29 -0.53
N ALA A 330 28.31 -61.45 -0.39
CA ALA A 330 29.22 -61.55 -1.54
C ALA A 330 29.18 -62.94 -2.17
N THR A 331 29.52 -63.03 -3.46
CA THR A 331 29.84 -64.32 -4.10
C THR A 331 31.25 -64.73 -3.68
N VAL A 332 31.46 -66.01 -3.38
CA VAL A 332 32.79 -66.55 -3.07
C VAL A 332 33.21 -67.62 -4.05
N SER A 333 34.51 -67.73 -4.31
CA SER A 333 35.11 -68.67 -5.25
C SER A 333 36.37 -69.33 -4.70
N SER A 334 36.98 -70.21 -5.50
CA SER A 334 38.28 -70.82 -5.19
C SER A 334 38.30 -71.55 -3.84
N ILE A 335 37.17 -72.14 -3.46
CA ILE A 335 36.94 -72.66 -2.12
C ILE A 335 37.71 -73.97 -1.93
N THR A 336 38.61 -73.99 -0.97
CA THR A 336 39.42 -75.16 -0.60
C THR A 336 39.15 -75.52 0.85
N VAL A 337 38.83 -76.79 1.10
CA VAL A 337 38.59 -77.37 2.42
C VAL A 337 39.81 -78.19 2.81
N TYR A 338 40.43 -77.87 3.95
CA TYR A 338 41.55 -78.60 4.54
C TYR A 338 41.05 -79.45 5.70
N TYR A 339 41.50 -80.70 5.79
CA TYR A 339 41.04 -81.64 6.80
C TYR A 339 42.20 -82.47 7.38
N ASN A 340 42.09 -82.81 8.66
CA ASN A 340 43.07 -83.59 9.39
C ASN A 340 42.53 -85.01 9.62
N ILE A 341 43.35 -86.01 9.33
CA ILE A 341 43.07 -87.43 9.61
C ILE A 341 43.68 -87.74 10.98
N LEU A 342 42.85 -88.16 11.93
CA LEU A 342 43.22 -88.37 13.33
C LEU A 342 43.18 -89.86 13.70
N SER A 343 44.14 -90.31 14.52
CA SER A 343 44.07 -91.62 15.16
C SER A 343 43.06 -91.64 16.31
N LYS A 344 42.80 -92.83 16.87
CA LYS A 344 41.92 -93.04 18.04
C LYS A 344 42.33 -92.22 19.27
N ASP A 345 43.62 -91.91 19.41
CA ASP A 345 44.16 -91.06 20.49
C ASP A 345 44.11 -89.55 20.15
N LYS A 346 43.43 -89.17 19.06
CA LYS A 346 43.31 -87.80 18.51
C LYS A 346 44.64 -87.14 18.11
N ASN A 347 45.67 -87.94 17.82
CA ASN A 347 46.90 -87.45 17.19
C ASN A 347 46.67 -87.30 15.68
N VAL A 348 47.16 -86.21 15.07
CA VAL A 348 47.14 -86.03 13.60
C VAL A 348 48.08 -87.06 12.96
N LEU A 349 47.54 -87.85 12.05
CA LEU A 349 48.27 -88.84 11.25
C LEU A 349 48.74 -88.22 9.94
N ASP A 350 47.84 -87.57 9.21
CA ASP A 350 48.12 -86.86 7.96
C ASP A 350 47.06 -85.77 7.69
N THR A 351 47.27 -84.95 6.65
CA THR A 351 46.39 -83.83 6.27
C THR A 351 46.04 -83.87 4.78
N GLY A 352 44.77 -83.59 4.46
CA GLY A 352 44.25 -83.57 3.09
C GLY A 352 43.61 -82.24 2.72
N PHE A 353 43.40 -82.00 1.42
CA PHE A 353 42.68 -80.82 0.94
C PHE A 353 41.91 -81.12 -0.36
N THR A 354 40.69 -80.59 -0.45
CA THR A 354 39.83 -80.73 -1.65
C THR A 354 39.13 -79.42 -1.98
N THR A 355 38.60 -79.33 -3.20
CA THR A 355 37.98 -78.12 -3.77
C THR A 355 36.47 -78.28 -3.90
N VAL A 356 35.74 -77.20 -3.67
CA VAL A 356 34.26 -77.22 -3.74
C VAL A 356 33.77 -76.93 -5.16
N TYR A 357 32.79 -77.73 -5.59
CA TYR A 357 32.09 -77.57 -6.86
C TYR A 357 30.62 -77.16 -6.63
N PRO A 358 30.08 -76.19 -7.39
CA PRO A 358 30.75 -75.40 -8.43
C PRO A 358 31.76 -74.38 -7.86
N PHE A 359 32.72 -73.99 -8.69
CA PHE A 359 33.86 -73.14 -8.35
C PHE A 359 33.50 -71.74 -7.79
N LYS A 360 32.27 -71.25 -8.03
CA LYS A 360 31.70 -70.04 -7.42
C LYS A 360 30.37 -70.37 -6.74
N LEU A 361 30.17 -69.86 -5.53
CA LEU A 361 28.91 -69.94 -4.79
C LEU A 361 28.33 -68.54 -4.57
N GLU A 362 27.21 -68.25 -5.22
CA GLU A 362 26.38 -67.07 -4.94
C GLU A 362 25.83 -67.13 -3.48
N PRO A 363 25.39 -66.01 -2.90
CA PRO A 363 24.74 -65.95 -1.59
C PRO A 363 23.66 -67.01 -1.37
N GLY A 364 23.73 -67.71 -0.23
CA GLY A 364 22.78 -68.75 0.16
C GLY A 364 22.87 -70.07 -0.61
N LYS A 365 23.68 -70.16 -1.68
CA LYS A 365 23.87 -71.42 -2.44
C LYS A 365 24.76 -72.40 -1.69
N LYS A 366 24.70 -73.65 -2.14
CA LYS A 366 25.54 -74.74 -1.66
C LYS A 366 26.47 -75.26 -2.75
N GLY A 367 27.63 -75.74 -2.33
CA GLY A 367 28.57 -76.51 -3.16
C GLY A 367 29.00 -77.77 -2.42
N LYS A 368 29.47 -78.77 -3.17
CA LYS A 368 29.92 -80.05 -2.64
C LYS A 368 31.42 -80.23 -2.82
N PHE A 369 32.04 -80.95 -1.90
CA PHE A 369 33.40 -81.43 -2.04
C PHE A 369 33.43 -82.94 -1.83
N GLU A 370 34.39 -83.58 -2.48
CA GLU A 370 34.66 -85.01 -2.43
C GLU A 370 36.17 -85.20 -2.56
N ASP A 371 36.72 -86.14 -1.80
CA ASP A 371 38.12 -86.55 -1.90
C ASP A 371 38.22 -88.04 -1.57
N TYR A 372 39.29 -88.69 -2.03
CA TYR A 372 39.56 -90.09 -1.75
C TYR A 372 41.02 -90.26 -1.32
N TYR A 373 41.21 -90.68 -0.09
CA TYR A 373 42.52 -90.84 0.54
C TYR A 373 42.92 -92.33 0.60
N TYR A 374 44.14 -92.64 0.18
CA TYR A 374 44.69 -94.01 0.19
C TYR A 374 45.61 -94.24 1.40
N GLY A 375 45.47 -95.39 2.07
CA GLY A 375 46.42 -95.82 3.11
C GLY A 375 45.90 -95.74 4.55
N VAL A 376 44.58 -95.79 4.73
CA VAL A 376 43.94 -95.91 6.05
C VAL A 376 43.93 -97.39 6.44
N PHE A 377 44.78 -97.77 7.39
CA PHE A 377 44.94 -99.17 7.85
C PHE A 377 44.59 -99.39 9.34
N GLU A 378 44.04 -98.36 9.98
CA GLU A 378 43.46 -98.35 11.32
C GLU A 378 42.24 -97.43 11.30
N ASP A 379 41.21 -97.70 12.11
CA ASP A 379 39.99 -96.86 12.12
C ASP A 379 40.29 -95.45 12.66
N VAL A 380 40.03 -94.44 11.81
CA VAL A 380 40.41 -93.03 12.02
C VAL A 380 39.19 -92.13 12.33
N THR A 381 39.45 -90.85 12.59
CA THR A 381 38.42 -89.80 12.61
C THR A 381 38.92 -88.61 11.79
N VAL A 382 38.08 -88.08 10.90
CA VAL A 382 38.44 -86.89 10.12
C VAL A 382 37.77 -85.66 10.72
N GLU A 383 38.53 -84.59 10.92
CA GLU A 383 38.03 -83.28 11.37
C GLU A 383 38.46 -82.21 10.36
N ILE A 384 37.55 -81.30 9.98
CA ILE A 384 37.89 -80.18 9.07
C ILE A 384 38.70 -79.15 9.87
N GLU A 385 39.91 -78.83 9.40
CA GLU A 385 40.81 -77.88 10.04
C GLU A 385 40.48 -76.44 9.63
N ASN A 386 40.33 -76.20 8.34
CA ASN A 386 40.21 -74.86 7.78
C ASN A 386 39.46 -74.86 6.44
N ILE A 387 38.87 -73.72 6.07
CA ILE A 387 38.32 -73.48 4.74
C ILE A 387 38.84 -72.12 4.26
N THR A 388 39.44 -72.08 3.08
CA THR A 388 39.87 -70.84 2.43
C THR A 388 39.02 -70.55 1.20
N TRP A 389 38.79 -69.28 0.91
CA TRP A 389 38.03 -68.83 -0.26
C TRP A 389 38.56 -67.47 -0.76
N VAL A 390 38.18 -67.11 -1.97
CA VAL A 390 38.31 -65.74 -2.51
C VAL A 390 36.92 -65.09 -2.48
N VAL A 391 36.86 -63.83 -2.05
CA VAL A 391 35.65 -62.99 -2.21
C VAL A 391 35.73 -62.32 -3.57
N GLU A 392 34.66 -62.44 -4.36
CA GLU A 392 34.54 -61.77 -5.66
C GLU A 392 34.02 -60.33 -5.46
N GLU A 393 34.59 -59.37 -6.20
CA GLU A 393 34.15 -57.95 -6.23
C GLU A 393 32.96 -57.73 -7.19
#